data_AF-A0A660SEK5-F1
#
_entry.id   AF-A0A660SEK5-F1
#
_cell.length_a   1.000
_cell.length_b   1.000
_cell.length_c   1.000
_cell.angle_alpha   90.00
_cell.angle_beta   90.00
_cell.angle_gamma   90.00
#
_symmetry.space_group_name_H-M   'P 1'
#
loop_
_entity.id
_entity.type
_entity.pdbx_description
1 polymer ?
#
loop_
_entity_poly.entity_id
_entity_poly.type
_entity_poly.pdbx_seq_one_letter_code
_entity_poly.pdbx_strand_id
1 'polypeptide(L)'
;MRFDFAYMFKYSDRPKTEAANFKPKLSETEKIDRLKRLIRLQNEITKEKNTGRIGSEVEVLIEKRGRRGNYLGRTPDNLVVAIDGDVEIGRFYRVRLERIVGWTPVGTPI
;
A
#
# COMPACT_ATOMS: atom_id res chain seq x y z
N MET A 1 9.23 2.68 -15.26
CA MET A 1 7.87 2.24 -14.86
C MET A 1 7.68 2.56 -13.37
N ARG A 2 6.57 3.17 -12.93
CA ARG A 2 6.32 3.61 -11.54
C ARG A 2 5.01 3.02 -10.98
N PHE A 3 5.10 2.01 -10.12
CA PHE A 3 3.95 1.29 -9.57
C PHE A 3 3.29 2.03 -8.39
N ASP A 4 1.97 1.94 -8.25
CA ASP A 4 1.23 2.46 -7.08
C ASP A 4 1.57 1.70 -5.80
N PHE A 5 1.71 0.38 -5.91
CA PHE A 5 2.11 -0.52 -4.83
C PHE A 5 2.77 -1.77 -5.43
N ALA A 6 3.64 -2.44 -4.67
CA ALA A 6 4.22 -3.71 -5.07
C ALA A 6 4.42 -4.64 -3.87
N TYR A 7 4.12 -5.93 -4.07
CA TYR A 7 4.55 -6.97 -3.15
C TYR A 7 5.97 -7.40 -3.49
N MET A 8 6.84 -7.42 -2.49
CA MET A 8 8.26 -7.71 -2.67
C MET A 8 8.71 -8.75 -1.66
N PHE A 9 9.38 -9.78 -2.15
CA PHE A 9 9.86 -10.89 -1.33
C PHE A 9 11.31 -11.21 -1.69
N LYS A 10 12.12 -11.55 -0.69
CA LYS A 10 13.43 -12.15 -0.96
C LYS A 10 13.23 -13.59 -1.41
N TYR A 11 14.07 -14.05 -2.32
CA TYR A 11 14.08 -15.44 -2.73
C TYR A 11 14.39 -16.37 -1.55
N SER A 12 13.66 -17.49 -1.49
CA SER A 12 13.86 -18.57 -0.53
C SER A 12 13.74 -19.88 -1.29
N ASP A 13 14.71 -20.76 -1.11
CA ASP A 13 14.70 -22.08 -1.77
C ASP A 13 13.45 -22.84 -1.34
N ARG A 14 12.75 -23.39 -2.33
CA ARG A 14 11.66 -24.33 -2.12
C ARG A 14 12.14 -25.70 -2.60
N PRO A 15 12.07 -26.75 -1.76
CA PRO A 15 12.48 -28.09 -2.16
C PRO A 15 11.82 -28.50 -3.48
N LYS A 16 12.57 -29.20 -4.34
CA LYS A 16 12.12 -29.71 -5.65
C LYS A 16 11.83 -28.65 -6.73
N THR A 17 12.29 -27.41 -6.56
CA THR A 17 12.25 -26.41 -7.64
C THR A 17 13.59 -26.36 -8.37
N GLU A 18 13.57 -26.14 -9.70
CA GLU A 18 14.81 -25.95 -10.49
C GLU A 18 15.68 -24.83 -9.93
N ALA A 19 15.03 -23.75 -9.48
CA ALA A 19 15.72 -22.63 -8.86
C ALA A 19 16.56 -23.07 -7.66
N ALA A 20 16.15 -24.08 -6.88
CA ALA A 20 16.92 -24.57 -5.72
C ALA A 20 18.31 -25.10 -6.10
N ASN A 21 18.47 -25.60 -7.32
CA ASN A 21 19.73 -26.16 -7.83
C ASN A 21 20.69 -25.07 -8.35
N PHE A 22 20.23 -23.84 -8.58
CA PHE A 22 21.05 -22.78 -9.16
C PHE A 22 22.14 -22.30 -8.19
N LYS A 23 23.37 -22.15 -8.69
CA LYS A 23 24.53 -21.65 -7.93
C LYS A 23 25.30 -20.60 -8.77
N PRO A 24 25.98 -19.63 -8.13
CA PRO A 24 26.01 -19.37 -6.69
C PRO A 24 24.70 -18.73 -6.19
N LYS A 25 24.42 -18.87 -4.89
CA LYS A 25 23.33 -18.15 -4.21
C LYS A 25 23.90 -16.92 -3.52
N LEU A 26 23.12 -15.85 -3.49
CA LEU A 26 23.39 -14.72 -2.61
C LEU A 26 23.26 -15.15 -1.14
N SER A 27 24.06 -14.54 -0.27
CA SER A 27 23.90 -14.69 1.18
C SER A 27 22.55 -14.12 1.64
N GLU A 28 22.08 -14.57 2.80
CA GLU A 28 20.84 -14.03 3.39
C GLU A 28 20.96 -12.53 3.68
N THR A 29 22.13 -12.06 4.10
CA THR A 29 22.41 -10.64 4.35
C THR A 29 22.24 -9.80 3.07
N GLU A 30 22.82 -10.23 1.95
CA GLU A 30 22.66 -9.52 0.66
C GLU A 30 21.21 -9.49 0.20
N LYS A 31 20.49 -10.62 0.33
CA LYS A 31 19.07 -10.68 -0.04
C LYS A 31 18.23 -9.71 0.78
N ILE A 32 18.48 -9.64 2.10
CA ILE A 32 17.76 -8.74 3.01
C ILE A 32 18.10 -7.27 2.70
N ASP A 33 19.37 -6.94 2.46
CA ASP A 33 19.78 -5.58 2.10
C ASP A 33 19.09 -5.11 0.82
N ARG A 34 19.14 -5.93 -0.24
CA ARG A 34 18.48 -5.61 -1.52
C ARG A 34 16.98 -5.43 -1.36
N LEU A 35 16.32 -6.31 -0.60
CA LEU A 35 14.89 -6.21 -0.34
C LEU A 35 14.56 -4.91 0.42
N LYS A 36 15.33 -4.55 1.45
CA LYS A 36 15.13 -3.30 2.21
C LYS A 36 15.28 -2.06 1.33
N ARG A 37 16.31 -2.03 0.46
CA ARG A 37 16.53 -0.93 -0.48
C ARG A 37 15.37 -0.81 -1.48
N LEU A 38 14.88 -1.93 -2.01
CA LEU A 38 13.76 -1.95 -2.94
C LEU A 38 12.45 -1.51 -2.27
N ILE A 39 12.15 -1.99 -1.06
CA ILE A 39 10.98 -1.58 -0.28
C ILE A 39 11.03 -0.07 0.00
N ARG A 40 12.19 0.47 0.38
CA ARG A 40 12.35 1.91 0.61
C ARG A 40 12.02 2.70 -0.66
N LEU A 41 12.62 2.33 -1.80
CA LEU A 41 12.37 2.98 -3.07
C LEU A 41 10.88 2.94 -3.45
N GLN A 42 10.24 1.77 -3.34
CA GLN A 42 8.83 1.63 -3.67
C GLN A 42 7.94 2.45 -2.72
N ASN A 43 8.25 2.52 -1.42
CA ASN A 43 7.50 3.34 -0.47
C ASN A 43 7.57 4.83 -0.81
N GLU A 44 8.73 5.34 -1.23
CA GLU A 44 8.86 6.73 -1.72
C GLU A 44 8.00 6.96 -2.96
N ILE A 45 8.01 6.03 -3.91
CA ILE A 45 7.16 6.11 -5.12
C ILE A 45 5.67 6.10 -4.74
N THR A 46 5.24 5.19 -3.87
CA THR A 46 3.85 5.11 -3.39
C THR A 46 3.44 6.40 -2.70
N LYS A 47 4.30 6.94 -1.82
CA LYS A 47 4.03 8.21 -1.13
C LYS A 47 3.91 9.37 -2.10
N GLU A 48 4.81 9.49 -3.07
CA GLU A 48 4.77 10.55 -4.09
C GLU A 48 3.46 10.48 -4.90
N LYS A 49 3.11 9.30 -5.42
CA LYS A 49 1.88 9.10 -6.20
C LYS A 49 0.64 9.42 -5.38
N ASN A 50 0.56 8.94 -4.14
CA ASN A 50 -0.58 9.18 -3.26
C ASN A 50 -0.68 10.66 -2.84
N THR A 51 0.45 11.33 -2.59
CA THR A 51 0.47 12.77 -2.30
C THR A 51 -0.08 13.57 -3.48
N GLY A 52 0.22 13.18 -4.71
CA GLY A 52 -0.35 13.78 -5.92
C GLY A 52 -1.86 13.61 -6.09
N ARG A 53 -2.52 12.75 -5.28
CA ARG A 53 -3.98 12.59 -5.28
C ARG A 53 -4.69 13.51 -4.28
N ILE A 54 -3.97 14.27 -3.44
CA ILE A 54 -4.58 15.24 -2.52
C ILE A 54 -5.42 16.25 -3.31
N GLY A 55 -6.61 16.56 -2.81
CA GLY A 55 -7.58 17.44 -3.44
C GLY A 55 -8.54 16.74 -4.41
N SER A 56 -8.26 15.50 -4.81
CA SER A 56 -9.18 14.71 -5.62
C SER A 56 -10.34 14.13 -4.80
N GLU A 57 -11.44 13.86 -5.50
CA GLU A 57 -12.59 13.12 -4.96
C GLU A 57 -12.56 11.70 -5.50
N VAL A 58 -12.64 10.72 -4.60
CA VAL A 58 -12.61 9.30 -4.94
C VAL A 58 -13.78 8.57 -4.30
N GLU A 59 -14.30 7.56 -4.98
CA GLU A 59 -15.29 6.65 -4.41
C GLU A 59 -14.58 5.61 -3.53
N VAL A 60 -15.10 5.38 -2.32
CA VAL A 60 -14.50 4.49 -1.32
C VAL A 60 -15.57 3.60 -0.70
N LEU A 61 -15.36 2.28 -0.76
CA LEU A 61 -16.11 1.31 0.03
C LEU A 61 -15.55 1.26 1.45
N ILE A 62 -16.38 1.53 2.45
CA ILE A 62 -15.97 1.47 3.86
C ILE A 62 -15.93 0.01 4.33
N GLU A 63 -14.77 -0.46 4.78
CA GLU A 63 -14.56 -1.87 5.13
C GLU A 63 -14.58 -2.11 6.64
N LYS A 64 -14.01 -1.20 7.44
CA LYS A 64 -13.84 -1.41 8.89
C LYS A 64 -13.50 -0.13 9.65
N ARG A 65 -13.61 -0.20 10.98
CA ARG A 65 -12.98 0.78 11.87
C ARG A 65 -11.46 0.61 11.89
N GLY A 66 -10.75 1.72 11.78
CA GLY A 66 -9.31 1.83 11.95
C GLY A 66 -8.90 1.86 13.42
N ARG A 67 -7.61 1.63 13.67
CA ARG A 67 -7.05 1.58 15.05
C ARG A 67 -7.05 2.93 15.76
N ARG A 68 -7.21 4.04 15.04
CA ARG A 68 -7.12 5.41 15.55
C ARG A 68 -8.49 6.09 15.64
N GLY A 69 -9.57 5.31 15.66
CA GLY A 69 -10.95 5.82 15.70
C GLY A 69 -11.52 6.25 14.35
N ASN A 70 -10.67 6.42 13.33
CA ASN A 70 -11.08 6.64 11.95
C ASN A 70 -11.69 5.38 11.31
N TYR A 71 -12.24 5.49 10.10
CA TYR A 71 -12.61 4.34 9.27
C TYR A 71 -11.55 4.05 8.22
N LEU A 72 -11.52 2.81 7.74
CA LEU A 72 -10.69 2.38 6.62
C LEU A 72 -11.59 1.82 5.53
N GLY A 73 -11.28 2.21 4.30
CA GLY A 73 -11.97 1.73 3.11
C GLY A 73 -11.03 1.59 1.93
N ARG A 74 -11.58 1.15 0.80
CA ARG A 74 -10.85 0.98 -0.45
C ARG A 74 -11.60 1.59 -1.62
N THR A 75 -10.83 2.19 -2.51
CA THR A 75 -11.30 2.59 -3.83
C THR A 75 -11.41 1.37 -4.77
N PRO A 76 -12.05 1.52 -5.95
CA PRO A 76 -12.07 0.47 -6.97
C PRO A 76 -10.68 0.05 -7.47
N ASP A 77 -9.69 0.95 -7.49
CA ASP A 77 -8.28 0.65 -7.81
C ASP A 77 -7.50 0.08 -6.61
N ASN A 78 -8.20 -0.37 -5.57
CA ASN A 78 -7.67 -1.04 -4.39
C ASN A 78 -6.74 -0.15 -3.51
N LEU A 79 -6.80 1.17 -3.69
CA LEU A 79 -6.12 2.14 -2.83
C LEU A 79 -6.83 2.16 -1.48
N VAL A 80 -6.06 1.91 -0.41
CA VAL A 80 -6.57 2.04 0.96
C VAL A 80 -6.66 3.51 1.32
N VAL A 81 -7.83 3.94 1.79
CA VAL A 81 -8.10 5.30 2.25
C VAL A 81 -8.53 5.24 3.70
N ALA A 82 -8.00 6.15 4.51
CA ALA A 82 -8.50 6.43 5.84
C ALA A 82 -9.56 7.53 5.76
N ILE A 83 -10.68 7.34 6.44
CA ILE A 83 -11.81 8.25 6.38
C ILE A 83 -12.01 8.83 7.78
N ASP A 84 -11.90 10.15 7.87
CA ASP A 84 -12.26 10.92 9.06
C ASP A 84 -13.68 11.43 8.87
N GLY A 85 -14.58 11.08 9.80
CA GLY A 85 -16.00 11.43 9.73
C GLY A 85 -16.90 10.22 9.96
N ASP A 86 -18.20 10.49 10.05
CA ASP A 86 -19.21 9.47 10.27
C ASP A 86 -19.61 8.80 8.96
N VAL A 87 -19.37 7.50 8.89
CA VAL A 87 -19.69 6.66 7.74
C VAL A 87 -20.16 5.28 8.20
N GLU A 88 -20.92 4.60 7.34
CA GLU A 88 -21.38 3.24 7.56
C GLU A 88 -20.49 2.22 6.84
N ILE A 89 -20.07 1.17 7.56
CA ILE A 89 -19.35 0.03 6.98
C ILE A 89 -20.25 -0.69 5.96
N GLY A 90 -19.69 -1.09 4.82
CA GLY A 90 -20.40 -1.76 3.74
C GLY A 90 -21.06 -0.81 2.73
N ARG A 91 -20.91 0.52 2.91
CA ARG A 91 -21.39 1.53 1.97
C ARG A 91 -20.26 2.22 1.23
N PHE A 92 -20.59 2.72 0.04
CA PHE A 92 -19.73 3.58 -0.74
C PHE A 92 -19.99 5.04 -0.39
N TYR A 93 -18.91 5.81 -0.24
CA TYR A 93 -18.95 7.26 -0.10
C TYR A 93 -18.00 7.88 -1.12
N ARG A 94 -18.36 9.08 -1.62
CA ARG A 94 -17.34 9.95 -2.19
C ARG A 94 -16.54 10.57 -1.05
N VAL A 95 -15.22 10.57 -1.19
CA VAL A 95 -14.29 11.06 -0.18
C VAL A 95 -13.34 12.03 -0.84
N ARG A 96 -13.21 13.22 -0.26
CA ARG A 96 -12.19 14.19 -0.67
C ARG A 96 -10.89 13.89 0.06
N LEU A 97 -9.82 13.63 -0.69
CA LEU A 97 -8.51 13.33 -0.10
C LEU A 97 -7.82 14.63 0.35
N GLU A 98 -7.37 14.68 1.60
CA GLU A 98 -6.86 15.91 2.22
C GLU A 98 -5.38 15.83 2.59
N ARG A 99 -4.92 14.66 3.04
CA ARG A 99 -3.54 14.48 3.52
C ARG A 99 -3.05 13.05 3.40
N ILE A 100 -1.75 12.84 3.59
CA ILE A 100 -1.14 11.50 3.66
C ILE A 100 -0.60 11.24 5.08
N VAL A 101 -0.88 10.05 5.62
CA VAL A 101 -0.23 9.54 6.84
C VAL A 101 0.60 8.32 6.48
N GLY A 102 1.92 8.43 6.60
CA GLY A 102 2.86 7.44 6.07
C GLY A 102 2.82 7.45 4.54
N TRP A 103 2.09 6.49 3.95
CA TRP A 103 1.78 6.42 2.52
C TRP A 103 0.27 6.23 2.27
N THR A 104 -0.57 6.30 3.30
CA THR A 104 -2.02 6.11 3.20
C THR A 104 -2.71 7.47 3.10
N PRO A 105 -3.53 7.73 2.07
CA PRO A 105 -4.39 8.89 2.01
C PRO A 105 -5.43 8.91 3.13
N VAL A 106 -5.68 10.11 3.66
CA VAL A 106 -6.75 10.41 4.59
C VAL A 106 -7.66 11.46 3.97
N GLY A 107 -8.97 11.27 4.09
CA GLY A 107 -9.96 12.19 3.56
C GLY A 107 -11.25 12.18 4.37
N THR A 108 -12.15 13.08 3.99
CA THR A 108 -13.47 13.26 4.61
C THR A 108 -14.58 12.93 3.60
N PRO A 109 -15.69 12.33 4.04
CA PRO A 109 -16.83 12.07 3.16
C PRO A 109 -17.46 13.40 2.71
N ILE A 110 -17.95 13.43 1.47
CA ILE A 110 -18.71 14.55 0.89
C ILE A 110 -20.17 14.18 0.62
#